data_AF-A0ABD6H9T1-F1
#
_entry.id   AF-A0ABD6H9T1-F1
#
_cell.length_a   1.000
_cell.length_b   1.000
_cell.length_c   1.000
_cell.angle_alpha   90.00
_cell.angle_beta   90.00
_cell.angle_gamma   90.00
#
_symmetry.space_group_name_H-M   'P 1'
#
loop_
_entity.id
_entity.type
_entity.pdbx_description
1 polymer ?
#
loop_
_entity_poly.entity_id
_entity_poly.type
_entity_poly.pdbx_seq_one_letter_code
_entity_poly.pdbx_strand_id
1 'polypeptide(L)'
;MEGKLVGVHKVNTKLADGTLETYYYAWRGKGAPRMQSKPGTKAFTQEFLRLTRDRQKPAIASTIGSLIDEYRQTARYKALSPSTRRDYERIFGAIRLEYGDCPLAAVEARGSRRGFLSWRDKMKDSPRSADMHIALLSRLFVWAKDSEYIMRNPLERVERLHEGSRKDIIWSSNQIDKLLAEASPHIRDVAKVALWTMQRQADILTMPTLAFDGERLSIKQGKTGARVRVIAAPDLMPMLRKAKEAQRQRVLVNSFGQNWTSSGFRASWRKEMARLGIKGVTFHDLRGTAITFAYAHLDRPHDEKIKLISEISGHSREDAESIIRKHYLAGQEVIDAIGRGTSRE
;
A
#
# COMPACT_ATOMS: atom_id res chain seq x y z
N MET A 1 38.46 -35.48 -36.28
CA MET A 1 37.70 -34.23 -36.48
C MET A 1 37.63 -33.48 -35.17
N GLU A 2 38.41 -32.40 -35.03
CA GLU A 2 38.31 -31.48 -33.89
C GLU A 2 37.01 -30.68 -34.01
N GLY A 3 35.97 -31.13 -33.31
CA GLY A 3 34.71 -30.39 -33.23
C GLY A 3 34.90 -29.10 -32.42
N LYS A 4 34.52 -27.96 -32.99
CA LYS A 4 34.51 -26.68 -32.28
C LYS A 4 33.51 -26.74 -31.12
N LEU A 5 33.99 -26.81 -29.88
CA LEU A 5 33.14 -26.79 -28.69
C LEU A 5 32.40 -25.45 -28.59
N VAL A 6 31.08 -25.49 -28.80
CA VAL A 6 30.20 -24.33 -28.68
C VAL A 6 29.97 -24.02 -27.19
N GLY A 7 30.29 -22.80 -26.75
CA GLY A 7 30.08 -22.34 -25.37
C GLY A 7 31.34 -22.07 -24.55
N VAL A 8 32.52 -22.54 -25.00
CA VAL A 8 33.81 -22.20 -24.38
C VAL A 8 34.11 -20.71 -24.61
N HIS A 9 34.44 -19.98 -23.54
CA HIS A 9 34.82 -18.57 -23.62
C HIS A 9 36.34 -18.42 -23.64
N LYS A 10 36.85 -17.63 -24.59
CA LYS A 10 38.29 -17.37 -24.75
C LYS A 10 38.62 -15.94 -24.34
N VAL A 11 39.68 -15.77 -23.58
CA VAL A 11 40.19 -14.46 -23.12
C VAL A 11 41.68 -14.39 -23.43
N ASN A 12 42.11 -13.38 -24.17
CA ASN A 12 43.53 -13.13 -24.41
C ASN A 12 44.05 -12.19 -23.33
N THR A 13 45.09 -12.62 -22.62
CA THR A 13 45.70 -11.87 -21.53
C THR A 13 47.16 -11.57 -21.88
N LYS A 14 47.58 -10.33 -21.66
CA LYS A 14 48.99 -9.93 -21.81
C LYS A 14 49.73 -10.25 -20.52
N LEU A 15 50.77 -11.07 -20.60
CA LEU A 15 51.64 -11.42 -19.48
C LEU A 15 52.60 -10.28 -19.16
N ALA A 16 53.22 -10.33 -17.97
CA ALA A 16 54.14 -9.29 -17.49
C ALA A 16 55.39 -9.13 -18.38
N ASP A 17 55.77 -10.19 -19.11
CA ASP A 17 56.87 -10.20 -20.10
C ASP A 17 56.46 -9.65 -21.48
N GLY A 18 55.20 -9.23 -21.64
CA GLY A 18 54.66 -8.67 -22.87
C GLY A 18 54.07 -9.70 -23.85
N THR A 19 54.19 -10.99 -23.58
CA THR A 19 53.62 -12.06 -24.42
C THR A 19 52.10 -12.17 -24.23
N LEU A 20 51.40 -12.73 -25.23
CA LEU A 20 49.95 -12.94 -25.19
C LEU A 20 49.65 -14.41 -24.90
N GLU A 21 48.90 -14.67 -23.84
CA GLU A 21 48.41 -16.00 -23.47
C GLU A 21 46.89 -16.08 -23.59
N THR A 22 46.36 -17.15 -24.17
CA THR A 22 44.91 -17.37 -24.30
C THR A 22 44.39 -18.28 -23.20
N TYR A 23 43.49 -17.76 -22.36
CA TYR A 23 42.77 -18.52 -21.36
C TYR A 23 41.40 -18.99 -21.87
N TYR A 24 41.05 -20.20 -21.46
CA TYR A 24 39.79 -20.86 -21.82
C TYR A 24 38.96 -21.05 -20.56
N TYR A 25 37.70 -20.64 -20.62
CA TYR A 25 36.74 -20.77 -19.54
C TYR A 25 35.55 -21.60 -20.02
N ALA A 26 34.99 -22.41 -19.12
CA ALA A 26 33.87 -23.29 -19.46
C ALA A 26 32.59 -22.53 -19.86
N TRP A 27 32.46 -21.24 -19.52
CA TRP A 27 31.41 -20.33 -20.00
C TRP A 27 31.81 -18.86 -19.80
N ARG A 28 30.96 -17.93 -20.25
CA ARG A 28 31.12 -16.48 -20.04
C ARG A 28 30.47 -16.04 -18.73
N GLY A 29 31.16 -15.24 -17.90
CA GLY A 29 30.59 -14.57 -16.72
C GLY A 29 31.37 -14.78 -15.43
N LYS A 30 30.95 -14.08 -14.37
CA LYS A 30 31.58 -14.14 -13.04
C LYS A 30 31.42 -15.54 -12.44
N GLY A 31 32.52 -16.11 -11.93
CA GLY A 31 32.56 -17.46 -11.37
C GLY A 31 32.71 -18.60 -12.39
N ALA A 32 32.98 -18.29 -13.66
CA ALA A 32 33.34 -19.31 -14.64
C ALA A 32 34.71 -19.92 -14.29
N PRO A 33 34.81 -21.25 -14.13
CA PRO A 33 36.09 -21.91 -13.89
C PRO A 33 36.95 -21.86 -15.15
N ARG A 34 38.23 -21.54 -14.95
CA ARG A 34 39.27 -21.64 -15.99
C ARG A 34 39.57 -23.11 -16.25
N MET A 35 39.56 -23.49 -17.52
CA MET A 35 39.97 -24.81 -17.99
C MET A 35 41.49 -24.89 -18.06
N GLN A 36 42.05 -26.02 -17.59
CA GLN A 36 43.50 -26.22 -17.52
C GLN A 36 44.03 -27.16 -18.61
N SER A 37 43.18 -27.99 -19.21
CA SER A 37 43.57 -28.90 -20.28
C SER A 37 43.93 -28.15 -21.56
N LYS A 38 44.78 -28.74 -22.39
CA LYS A 38 45.19 -28.15 -23.67
C LYS A 38 44.03 -28.17 -24.70
N PRO A 39 43.66 -27.04 -25.31
CA PRO A 39 42.63 -26.98 -26.36
C PRO A 39 42.88 -27.97 -27.50
N GLY A 40 41.82 -28.52 -28.10
CA GLY A 40 41.89 -29.53 -29.17
C GLY A 40 42.05 -30.97 -28.69
N THR A 41 42.35 -31.19 -27.40
CA THR A 41 42.51 -32.54 -26.84
C THR A 41 41.20 -33.16 -26.34
N LYS A 42 41.18 -34.50 -26.20
CA LYS A 42 40.09 -35.23 -25.54
C LYS A 42 39.91 -34.80 -24.08
N ALA A 43 41.01 -34.54 -23.37
CA ALA A 43 40.99 -34.05 -21.99
C ALA A 43 40.26 -32.71 -21.87
N PHE A 44 40.50 -31.79 -22.81
CA PHE A 44 39.79 -30.50 -22.87
C PHE A 44 38.28 -30.66 -23.07
N THR A 45 37.88 -31.60 -23.92
CA THR A 45 36.46 -31.90 -24.15
C THR A 45 35.82 -32.51 -22.89
N GLN A 46 36.50 -33.44 -22.23
CA GLN A 46 36.02 -34.06 -20.99
C GLN A 46 35.93 -33.04 -19.83
N GLU A 47 36.93 -32.16 -19.70
CA GLU A 47 36.93 -31.09 -18.71
C GLU A 47 35.78 -30.11 -18.94
N PHE A 48 35.54 -29.70 -20.19
CA PHE A 48 34.41 -28.83 -20.56
C PHE A 48 33.06 -29.48 -20.20
N LEU A 49 32.88 -30.75 -20.56
CA LEU A 49 31.64 -31.48 -20.27
C LEU A 49 31.41 -31.64 -18.77
N ARG A 50 32.47 -31.95 -18.00
CA ARG A 50 32.41 -32.05 -16.54
C ARG A 50 32.02 -30.72 -15.90
N LEU A 51 32.72 -29.64 -16.24
CA LEU A 51 32.46 -28.30 -15.67
C LEU A 51 31.06 -27.79 -16.05
N THR A 52 30.59 -28.09 -17.25
CA THR A 52 29.24 -27.69 -17.71
C THR A 52 28.15 -28.52 -17.04
N ARG A 53 28.38 -29.82 -16.79
CA ARG A 53 27.47 -30.69 -16.03
C ARG A 53 27.35 -30.24 -14.57
N ASP A 54 28.49 -29.93 -13.95
CA ASP A 54 28.57 -29.53 -12.53
C ASP A 54 28.21 -28.06 -12.30
N ARG A 55 27.90 -27.31 -13.37
CA ARG A 55 27.46 -25.92 -13.28
C ARG A 55 26.15 -25.86 -12.51
N GLN A 56 26.18 -25.29 -11.32
CA GLN A 56 24.98 -24.84 -10.63
C GLN A 56 24.28 -23.81 -11.53
N LYS A 57 23.20 -24.21 -12.19
CA LYS A 57 22.28 -23.28 -12.83
C LYS A 57 21.69 -22.43 -11.70
N PRO A 58 21.54 -21.10 -11.86
CA PRO A 58 20.68 -20.36 -10.95
C PRO A 58 19.35 -21.12 -10.90
N ALA A 59 18.87 -21.42 -9.69
CA ALA A 59 17.61 -22.11 -9.53
C ALA A 59 16.56 -21.25 -10.24
N ILE A 60 16.10 -21.70 -11.42
CA ILE A 60 14.86 -21.21 -11.99
C ILE A 60 13.84 -21.40 -10.88
N ALA A 61 13.14 -20.35 -10.46
CA ALA A 61 12.06 -20.45 -9.49
C ALA A 61 11.23 -21.71 -9.81
N SER A 62 11.39 -22.76 -9.02
CA SER A 62 10.79 -24.07 -9.32
C SER A 62 9.42 -24.19 -8.68
N THR A 63 9.16 -23.37 -7.66
CA THR A 63 7.94 -23.34 -6.85
C THR A 63 7.43 -21.92 -6.63
N ILE A 64 6.16 -21.79 -6.23
CA ILE A 64 5.58 -20.50 -5.83
C ILE A 64 6.36 -19.89 -4.64
N GLY A 65 6.85 -20.71 -3.71
CA GLY A 65 7.70 -20.26 -2.61
C GLY A 65 8.96 -19.56 -3.11
N SER A 66 9.72 -20.20 -3.99
CA SER A 66 10.93 -19.59 -4.58
C SER A 66 10.61 -18.31 -5.37
N LEU A 67 9.48 -18.31 -6.09
CA LEU A 67 8.99 -17.15 -6.85
C LEU A 67 8.71 -15.93 -5.93
N ILE A 68 8.14 -16.16 -4.74
CA ILE A 68 7.94 -15.09 -3.75
C ILE A 68 9.27 -14.53 -3.27
N ASP A 69 10.28 -15.38 -3.00
CA ASP A 69 11.60 -14.92 -2.54
C ASP A 69 12.31 -14.07 -3.60
N GLU A 70 12.23 -14.47 -4.85
CA GLU A 70 12.76 -13.67 -5.95
C GLU A 70 11.97 -12.36 -6.14
N TYR A 71 10.64 -12.40 -6.05
CA TYR A 71 9.81 -11.18 -6.13
C TYR A 71 10.19 -10.15 -5.07
N ARG A 72 10.51 -10.59 -3.84
CA ARG A 72 11.00 -9.71 -2.76
C ARG A 72 12.31 -9.00 -3.10
N GLN A 73 13.13 -9.56 -3.97
CA GLN A 73 14.40 -8.95 -4.39
C GLN A 73 14.24 -7.88 -5.47
N THR A 74 13.09 -7.84 -6.14
CA THR A 74 12.82 -6.90 -7.22
C THR A 74 12.81 -5.44 -6.72
N ALA A 75 13.24 -4.52 -7.58
CA ALA A 75 13.13 -3.09 -7.32
C ALA A 75 11.67 -2.67 -7.05
N ARG A 76 10.72 -3.31 -7.75
CA ARG A 76 9.27 -3.08 -7.59
C ARG A 76 8.81 -3.36 -6.16
N TYR A 77 9.19 -4.49 -5.57
CA TYR A 77 8.84 -4.80 -4.19
C TYR A 77 9.56 -3.87 -3.20
N LYS A 78 10.85 -3.60 -3.44
CA LYS A 78 11.67 -2.73 -2.58
C LYS A 78 11.17 -1.28 -2.55
N ALA A 79 10.54 -0.80 -3.62
CA ALA A 79 9.93 0.53 -3.70
C ALA A 79 8.56 0.67 -2.97
N LEU A 80 7.97 -0.44 -2.50
CA LEU A 80 6.68 -0.40 -1.80
C LEU A 80 6.78 0.30 -0.45
N SER A 81 5.71 1.01 -0.07
CA SER A 81 5.63 1.62 1.26
C SER A 81 5.79 0.56 2.36
N PRO A 82 6.32 0.91 3.54
CA PRO A 82 6.42 -0.04 4.67
C PRO A 82 5.08 -0.70 5.02
N SER A 83 3.97 0.05 4.92
CA SER A 83 2.63 -0.50 5.18
C SER A 83 2.21 -1.54 4.14
N THR A 84 2.41 -1.23 2.85
CA THR A 84 2.09 -2.14 1.75
C THR A 84 2.94 -3.40 1.80
N ARG A 85 4.24 -3.28 2.16
CA ARG A 85 5.12 -4.44 2.36
C ARG A 85 4.61 -5.34 3.48
N ARG A 86 4.22 -4.78 4.64
CA ARG A 86 3.63 -5.58 5.73
C ARG A 86 2.36 -6.33 5.29
N ASP A 87 1.49 -5.67 4.54
CA ASP A 87 0.28 -6.32 4.01
C ASP A 87 0.62 -7.44 3.02
N TYR A 88 1.62 -7.21 2.15
CA TYR A 88 2.13 -8.23 1.23
C TYR A 88 2.71 -9.42 2.00
N GLU A 89 3.55 -9.19 3.01
CA GLU A 89 4.19 -10.27 3.78
C GLU A 89 3.17 -11.14 4.50
N ARG A 90 2.12 -10.54 5.08
CA ARG A 90 1.01 -11.30 5.67
C ARG A 90 0.34 -12.21 4.63
N ILE A 91 0.05 -11.68 3.45
CA ILE A 91 -0.61 -12.43 2.37
C ILE A 91 0.33 -13.49 1.77
N PHE A 92 1.61 -13.16 1.57
CA PHE A 92 2.63 -14.11 1.13
C PHE A 92 2.82 -15.25 2.13
N GLY A 93 2.72 -14.98 3.44
CA GLY A 93 2.70 -16.05 4.46
C GLY A 93 1.55 -17.02 4.24
N ALA A 94 0.33 -16.53 4.00
CA ALA A 94 -0.83 -17.38 3.71
C ALA A 94 -0.69 -18.13 2.37
N ILE A 95 -0.17 -17.48 1.33
CA ILE A 95 0.11 -18.13 0.03
C ILE A 95 1.16 -19.23 0.20
N ARG A 96 2.23 -19.00 0.97
CA ARG A 96 3.27 -20.01 1.22
C ARG A 96 2.73 -21.21 1.98
N LEU A 97 1.87 -20.98 2.97
CA LEU A 97 1.26 -22.05 3.74
C LEU A 97 0.45 -23.00 2.85
N GLU A 98 -0.33 -22.45 1.90
CA GLU A 98 -1.17 -23.27 1.01
C GLU A 98 -0.41 -23.81 -0.22
N TYR A 99 0.47 -23.00 -0.81
CA TYR A 99 1.03 -23.25 -2.14
C TYR A 99 2.56 -23.12 -2.23
N GLY A 100 3.28 -22.98 -1.13
CA GLY A 100 4.73 -22.72 -1.13
C GLY A 100 5.53 -23.73 -1.95
N ASP A 101 5.19 -25.02 -1.82
CA ASP A 101 5.88 -26.12 -2.51
C ASP A 101 5.28 -26.43 -3.89
N CYS A 102 4.22 -25.73 -4.29
CA CYS A 102 3.57 -25.94 -5.58
C CYS A 102 4.55 -25.62 -6.73
N PRO A 103 4.88 -26.61 -7.59
CA PRO A 103 5.78 -26.37 -8.72
C PRO A 103 5.16 -25.40 -9.73
N LEU A 104 5.99 -24.60 -10.42
CA LEU A 104 5.49 -23.69 -11.46
C LEU A 104 4.85 -24.45 -12.64
N ALA A 105 5.35 -25.65 -12.96
CA ALA A 105 4.72 -26.53 -13.94
C ALA A 105 3.26 -26.89 -13.56
N ALA A 106 2.96 -27.03 -12.25
CA ALA A 106 1.60 -27.28 -11.77
C ALA A 106 0.72 -26.01 -11.85
N VAL A 107 1.30 -24.82 -11.74
CA VAL A 107 0.61 -23.55 -12.01
C VAL A 107 0.18 -23.47 -13.48
N GLU A 108 1.02 -23.96 -14.39
CA GLU A 108 0.75 -24.00 -15.83
C GLU A 108 -0.16 -25.15 -16.26
N ALA A 109 -0.31 -26.20 -15.45
CA ALA A 109 -1.15 -27.36 -15.77
C ALA A 109 -2.64 -26.99 -15.94
N ARG A 110 -3.31 -27.62 -16.92
CA ARG A 110 -4.74 -27.43 -17.15
C ARG A 110 -5.52 -27.73 -15.86
N GLY A 111 -6.42 -26.83 -15.47
CA GLY A 111 -7.22 -26.97 -14.24
C GLY A 111 -6.63 -26.31 -13.00
N SER A 112 -5.38 -25.83 -13.02
CA SER A 112 -4.72 -25.14 -11.89
C SER A 112 -5.55 -23.99 -11.30
N ARG A 113 -6.22 -23.22 -12.17
CA ARG A 113 -7.16 -22.14 -11.77
C ARG A 113 -8.20 -22.62 -10.76
N ARG A 114 -8.74 -23.84 -10.91
CA ARG A 114 -9.75 -24.39 -10.00
C ARG A 114 -9.20 -24.51 -8.57
N GLY A 115 -7.94 -24.91 -8.41
CA GLY A 115 -7.30 -24.99 -7.09
C GLY A 115 -7.26 -23.63 -6.41
N PHE A 116 -6.73 -22.62 -7.10
CA PHE A 116 -6.64 -21.26 -6.55
C PHE A 116 -8.01 -20.64 -6.24
N LEU A 117 -9.03 -20.87 -7.09
CA LEU A 117 -10.39 -20.39 -6.83
C LEU A 117 -11.04 -21.16 -5.68
N SER A 118 -10.82 -22.46 -5.55
CA SER A 118 -11.29 -23.22 -4.39
C SER A 118 -10.70 -22.67 -3.10
N TRP A 119 -9.41 -22.31 -3.09
CA TRP A 119 -8.80 -21.64 -1.94
C TRP A 119 -9.40 -20.26 -1.65
N ARG A 120 -9.70 -19.45 -2.69
CA ARG A 120 -10.46 -18.19 -2.52
C ARG A 120 -11.80 -18.46 -1.83
N ASP A 121 -12.53 -19.46 -2.28
CA ASP A 121 -13.89 -19.75 -1.83
C ASP A 121 -13.92 -20.35 -0.41
N LYS A 122 -12.83 -20.99 0.06
CA LYS A 122 -12.64 -21.34 1.48
C LYS A 122 -12.63 -20.08 2.38
N MET A 123 -12.28 -18.91 1.85
CA MET A 123 -12.26 -17.63 2.57
C MET A 123 -13.55 -16.81 2.39
N LYS A 124 -14.68 -17.44 1.99
CA LYS A 124 -15.95 -16.76 1.69
C LYS A 124 -16.50 -15.88 2.82
N ASP A 125 -16.24 -16.22 4.09
CA ASP A 125 -16.70 -15.44 5.25
C ASP A 125 -15.92 -14.12 5.41
N SER A 126 -14.88 -13.93 4.60
CA SER A 126 -14.06 -12.71 4.53
C SER A 126 -13.76 -12.35 3.07
N PRO A 127 -14.79 -11.98 2.29
CA PRO A 127 -14.69 -11.88 0.82
C PRO A 127 -13.63 -10.87 0.37
N ARG A 128 -13.53 -9.73 1.07
CA ARG A 128 -12.49 -8.71 0.78
C ARG A 128 -11.08 -9.24 1.03
N SER A 129 -10.91 -10.04 2.08
CA SER A 129 -9.62 -10.68 2.36
C SER A 129 -9.30 -11.70 1.27
N ALA A 130 -10.26 -12.54 0.88
CA ALA A 130 -10.11 -13.52 -0.19
C ALA A 130 -9.65 -12.85 -1.50
N ASP A 131 -10.32 -11.77 -1.90
CA ASP A 131 -9.96 -10.99 -3.09
C ASP A 131 -8.56 -10.41 -3.01
N MET A 132 -8.13 -9.93 -1.83
CA MET A 132 -6.77 -9.42 -1.65
C MET A 132 -5.70 -10.51 -1.82
N HIS A 133 -5.96 -11.73 -1.33
CA HIS A 133 -5.03 -12.86 -1.50
C HIS A 133 -4.89 -13.24 -2.97
N ILE A 134 -6.02 -13.40 -3.67
CA ILE A 134 -6.02 -13.74 -5.10
C ILE A 134 -5.43 -12.61 -5.95
N ALA A 135 -5.70 -11.35 -5.61
CA ALA A 135 -5.12 -10.22 -6.33
C ALA A 135 -3.59 -10.16 -6.18
N LEU A 136 -3.05 -10.45 -4.99
CA LEU A 136 -1.59 -10.49 -4.82
C LEU A 136 -0.97 -11.71 -5.50
N LEU A 137 -1.60 -12.88 -5.42
CA LEU A 137 -1.12 -14.08 -6.12
C LEU A 137 -1.15 -13.89 -7.64
N SER A 138 -2.23 -13.32 -8.19
CA SER A 138 -2.28 -12.94 -9.60
C SER A 138 -1.19 -11.94 -9.98
N ARG A 139 -0.88 -10.97 -9.11
CA ARG A 139 0.19 -10.00 -9.36
C ARG A 139 1.56 -10.66 -9.38
N LEU A 140 1.78 -11.65 -8.52
CA LEU A 140 2.99 -12.47 -8.53
C LEU A 140 3.11 -13.25 -9.84
N PHE A 141 2.02 -13.86 -10.32
CA PHE A 141 2.01 -14.59 -11.60
C PHE A 141 2.15 -13.70 -12.83
N VAL A 142 1.63 -12.47 -12.81
CA VAL A 142 1.92 -11.50 -13.86
C VAL A 142 3.42 -11.23 -13.92
N TRP A 143 4.07 -10.96 -12.78
CA TRP A 143 5.51 -10.77 -12.75
C TRP A 143 6.29 -12.01 -13.20
N ALA A 144 5.85 -13.20 -12.80
CA ALA A 144 6.46 -14.47 -13.21
C ALA A 144 6.38 -14.67 -14.72
N LYS A 145 5.24 -14.32 -15.33
CA LYS A 145 5.04 -14.36 -16.78
C LYS A 145 5.93 -13.35 -17.49
N ASP A 146 5.98 -12.11 -17.00
CA ASP A 146 6.85 -11.05 -17.54
C ASP A 146 8.34 -11.39 -17.43
N SER A 147 8.70 -12.23 -16.46
CA SER A 147 10.07 -12.74 -16.23
C SER A 147 10.31 -14.12 -16.86
N GLU A 148 9.38 -14.60 -17.70
CA GLU A 148 9.47 -15.86 -18.45
C GLU A 148 9.57 -17.14 -17.59
N TYR A 149 9.17 -17.09 -16.32
CA TYR A 149 9.10 -18.28 -15.45
C TYR A 149 7.88 -19.18 -15.76
N ILE A 150 6.81 -18.57 -16.27
CA ILE A 150 5.58 -19.24 -16.69
C ILE A 150 5.09 -18.62 -18.00
N MET A 151 4.38 -19.38 -18.82
CA MET A 151 3.82 -18.90 -20.09
C MET A 151 2.42 -18.31 -19.92
N ARG A 152 1.67 -18.74 -18.89
CA ARG A 152 0.30 -18.29 -18.63
C ARG A 152 0.04 -17.99 -17.17
N ASN A 153 -0.73 -16.94 -16.91
CA ASN A 153 -1.25 -16.65 -15.57
C ASN A 153 -2.65 -17.29 -15.42
N PRO A 154 -2.82 -18.32 -14.56
CA PRO A 154 -4.11 -18.97 -14.37
C PRO A 154 -5.15 -18.09 -13.65
N LEU A 155 -4.76 -16.93 -13.11
CA LEU A 155 -5.59 -15.99 -12.35
C LEU A 155 -5.91 -14.70 -13.12
N GLU A 156 -5.80 -14.70 -14.45
CA GLU A 156 -6.27 -13.57 -15.25
C GLU A 156 -7.79 -13.38 -15.09
N ARG A 157 -8.24 -12.13 -14.99
CA ARG A 157 -9.68 -11.73 -14.95
C ARG A 157 -10.51 -12.52 -13.93
N VAL A 158 -10.00 -12.70 -12.71
CA VAL A 158 -10.79 -13.32 -11.64
C VAL A 158 -11.82 -12.32 -11.11
N GLU A 159 -13.07 -12.75 -11.06
CA GLU A 159 -14.17 -11.98 -10.45
C GLU A 159 -13.96 -11.84 -8.94
N ARG A 160 -14.36 -10.69 -8.41
CA ARG A 160 -14.26 -10.39 -6.98
C ARG A 160 -15.46 -10.93 -6.23
N LEU A 161 -15.23 -11.45 -5.03
CA LEU A 161 -16.29 -11.85 -4.12
C LEU A 161 -16.86 -10.67 -3.34
N HIS A 162 -16.04 -9.65 -3.08
CA HIS A 162 -16.46 -8.51 -2.29
C HIS A 162 -17.18 -7.48 -3.16
N GLU A 163 -18.43 -7.25 -2.81
CA GLU A 163 -19.23 -6.12 -3.29
C GLU A 163 -19.45 -5.09 -2.18
N GLY A 164 -19.68 -3.85 -2.58
CA GLY A 164 -20.02 -2.75 -1.68
C GLY A 164 -18.90 -1.72 -1.47
N SER A 165 -19.32 -0.59 -0.93
CA SER A 165 -18.47 0.52 -0.56
C SER A 165 -18.89 1.00 0.84
N ARG A 166 -18.07 1.84 1.48
CA ARG A 166 -18.52 2.65 2.63
C ARG A 166 -18.79 4.09 2.23
N LYS A 167 -18.72 4.40 0.92
CA LYS A 167 -18.93 5.75 0.39
C LYS A 167 -20.32 6.28 0.73
N ASP A 168 -21.29 5.42 0.99
CA ASP A 168 -22.70 5.65 1.36
C ASP A 168 -22.95 5.76 2.88
N ILE A 169 -21.91 5.65 3.71
CA ILE A 169 -22.05 5.78 5.16
C ILE A 169 -21.61 7.18 5.56
N ILE A 170 -22.53 7.97 6.12
CA ILE A 170 -22.28 9.27 6.72
C ILE A 170 -22.67 9.26 8.20
N TRP A 171 -22.04 10.13 8.97
CA TRP A 171 -22.45 10.40 10.33
C TRP A 171 -23.69 11.28 10.33
N SER A 172 -24.68 10.91 11.14
CA SER A 172 -25.82 11.78 11.41
C SER A 172 -25.41 12.96 12.27
N SER A 173 -26.19 14.04 12.18
CA SER A 173 -26.05 15.26 12.97
C SER A 173 -25.99 14.96 14.47
N ASN A 174 -26.93 14.14 14.96
CA ASN A 174 -26.96 13.74 16.37
C ASN A 174 -25.70 12.99 16.81
N GLN A 175 -25.12 12.15 15.95
CA GLN A 175 -23.86 11.46 16.27
C GLN A 175 -22.67 12.43 16.31
N ILE A 176 -22.63 13.42 15.40
CA ILE A 176 -21.60 14.46 15.39
C ILE A 176 -21.74 15.37 16.60
N ASP A 177 -22.94 15.86 16.89
CA ASP A 177 -23.29 16.64 18.08
C ASP A 177 -22.79 15.92 19.35
N LYS A 178 -23.19 14.65 19.51
CA LYS A 178 -22.79 13.83 20.65
C LYS A 178 -21.27 13.64 20.74
N LEU A 179 -20.62 13.36 19.62
CA LEU A 179 -19.16 13.21 19.56
C LEU A 179 -18.45 14.50 19.98
N LEU A 180 -18.92 15.66 19.54
CA LEU A 180 -18.27 16.94 19.83
C LEU A 180 -18.60 17.47 21.22
N ALA A 181 -19.77 17.16 21.77
CA ALA A 181 -20.15 17.55 23.13
C ALA A 181 -19.52 16.64 24.20
N GLU A 182 -19.63 15.32 24.03
CA GLU A 182 -19.40 14.36 25.12
C GLU A 182 -18.07 13.59 25.02
N ALA A 183 -17.38 13.62 23.89
CA ALA A 183 -16.13 12.86 23.75
C ALA A 183 -14.98 13.48 24.56
N SER A 184 -14.11 12.60 25.04
CA SER A 184 -12.86 12.93 25.70
C SER A 184 -12.06 13.93 24.85
N PRO A 185 -11.47 14.98 25.44
CA PRO A 185 -10.90 16.10 24.68
C PRO A 185 -9.93 15.67 23.57
N HIS A 186 -9.00 14.75 23.87
CA HIS A 186 -8.01 14.25 22.92
C HIS A 186 -8.59 13.44 21.75
N ILE A 187 -9.79 12.85 21.89
CA ILE A 187 -10.51 12.18 20.80
C ILE A 187 -11.29 13.20 19.98
N ARG A 188 -12.00 14.09 20.67
CA ARG A 188 -12.76 15.20 20.08
C ARG A 188 -11.88 16.07 19.18
N ASP A 189 -10.70 16.41 19.65
CA ASP A 189 -9.70 17.21 18.91
C ASP A 189 -9.34 16.57 17.56
N VAL A 190 -9.12 15.25 17.54
CA VAL A 190 -8.81 14.50 16.32
C VAL A 190 -10.02 14.50 15.37
N ALA A 191 -11.24 14.34 15.90
CA ALA A 191 -12.46 14.40 15.11
C ALA A 191 -12.70 15.79 14.50
N LYS A 192 -12.51 16.86 15.28
CA LYS A 192 -12.62 18.25 14.80
C LYS A 192 -11.68 18.50 13.62
N VAL A 193 -10.41 18.12 13.74
CA VAL A 193 -9.45 18.27 12.64
C VAL A 193 -9.87 17.47 11.42
N ALA A 194 -10.34 16.22 11.60
CA ALA A 194 -10.78 15.38 10.49
C ALA A 194 -11.99 15.98 9.74
N LEU A 195 -12.98 16.50 10.46
CA LEU A 195 -14.17 17.13 9.87
C LEU A 195 -13.80 18.41 9.12
N TRP A 196 -13.03 19.29 9.74
CA TRP A 196 -12.68 20.59 9.13
C TRP A 196 -11.70 20.49 7.97
N THR A 197 -10.68 19.64 8.09
CA THR A 197 -9.64 19.53 7.06
C THR A 197 -9.96 18.48 6.00
N MET A 198 -10.97 17.65 6.23
CA MET A 198 -11.32 16.49 5.42
C MET A 198 -10.16 15.51 5.22
N GLN A 199 -9.12 15.51 6.06
CA GLN A 199 -7.90 14.70 5.85
C GLN A 199 -8.00 13.27 6.39
N ARG A 200 -7.11 12.39 5.95
CA ARG A 200 -7.08 10.98 6.41
C ARG A 200 -6.51 10.89 7.83
N GLN A 201 -6.96 9.89 8.58
CA GLN A 201 -6.49 9.61 9.95
C GLN A 201 -4.96 9.63 10.07
N ALA A 202 -4.24 8.98 9.14
CA ALA A 202 -2.78 8.94 9.21
C ALA A 202 -2.17 10.34 9.09
N ASP A 203 -2.67 11.15 8.16
CA ASP A 203 -2.13 12.47 7.85
C ASP A 203 -2.34 13.44 9.04
N ILE A 204 -3.54 13.44 9.64
CA ILE A 204 -3.85 14.32 10.78
C ILE A 204 -3.08 13.92 12.05
N LEU A 205 -2.95 12.62 12.34
CA LEU A 205 -2.26 12.15 13.55
C LEU A 205 -0.75 12.40 13.50
N THR A 206 -0.20 12.58 12.30
CA THR A 206 1.21 12.93 12.09
C THR A 206 1.43 14.40 11.77
N MET A 207 0.40 15.24 11.81
CA MET A 207 0.48 16.65 11.44
C MET A 207 1.45 17.38 12.36
N PRO A 208 2.59 17.87 11.84
CA PRO A 208 3.56 18.59 12.64
C PRO A 208 3.00 19.97 13.00
N THR A 209 3.42 20.52 14.13
CA THR A 209 2.99 21.86 14.54
C THR A 209 3.44 22.95 13.56
N LEU A 210 4.58 22.73 12.87
CA LEU A 210 5.06 23.61 11.80
C LEU A 210 4.14 23.64 10.56
N ALA A 211 3.19 22.71 10.42
CA ALA A 211 2.18 22.79 9.37
C ALA A 211 1.27 24.02 9.53
N PHE A 212 1.20 24.60 10.74
CA PHE A 212 0.40 25.76 11.06
C PHE A 212 1.24 27.05 11.09
N ASP A 213 0.97 27.96 10.14
CA ASP A 213 1.69 29.24 10.03
C ASP A 213 1.11 30.35 10.91
N GLY A 214 -0.07 30.14 11.51
CA GLY A 214 -0.80 31.16 12.27
C GLY A 214 -2.19 31.44 11.68
N GLU A 215 -2.42 31.09 10.42
CA GLU A 215 -3.70 31.24 9.71
C GLU A 215 -4.10 29.94 9.00
N ARG A 216 -3.14 29.22 8.42
CA ARG A 216 -3.37 28.10 7.51
C ARG A 216 -2.63 26.84 7.94
N LEU A 217 -3.21 25.70 7.57
CA LEU A 217 -2.63 24.37 7.70
C LEU A 217 -2.12 23.87 6.35
N SER A 218 -0.83 23.54 6.27
CA SER A 218 -0.19 22.94 5.10
C SER A 218 0.06 21.44 5.31
N ILE A 219 -0.61 20.59 4.54
CA ILE A 219 -0.62 19.13 4.74
C ILE A 219 -0.17 18.42 3.46
N LYS A 220 0.80 17.52 3.59
CA LYS A 220 1.21 16.59 2.52
C LYS A 220 0.62 15.21 2.83
N GLN A 221 -0.28 14.72 1.99
CA GLN A 221 -0.94 13.43 2.17
C GLN A 221 0.06 12.28 1.93
N GLY A 222 0.17 11.37 2.89
CA GLY A 222 1.10 10.24 2.81
C GLY A 222 0.73 9.21 1.75
N LYS A 223 -0.57 9.01 1.49
CA LYS A 223 -1.07 7.99 0.55
C LYS A 223 -0.91 8.40 -0.93
N THR A 224 -1.25 9.64 -1.24
CA THR A 224 -1.34 10.16 -2.63
C THR A 224 -0.22 11.14 -2.97
N GLY A 225 0.48 11.70 -1.97
CA GLY A 225 1.47 12.75 -2.17
C GLY A 225 0.89 14.16 -2.39
N ALA A 226 -0.44 14.29 -2.44
CA ALA A 226 -1.11 15.58 -2.65
C ALA A 226 -0.74 16.59 -1.56
N ARG A 227 -0.51 17.84 -1.95
CA ARG A 227 -0.24 18.95 -1.04
C ARG A 227 -1.47 19.84 -0.97
N VAL A 228 -1.99 20.01 0.24
CA VAL A 228 -3.21 20.77 0.51
C VAL A 228 -2.86 21.90 1.47
N ARG A 229 -3.44 23.08 1.23
CA ARG A 229 -3.38 24.20 2.16
C ARG A 229 -4.78 24.70 2.46
N VAL A 230 -5.17 24.68 3.74
CA VAL A 230 -6.51 25.08 4.19
C VAL A 230 -6.42 26.20 5.21
N ILE A 231 -7.39 27.10 5.21
CA ILE A 231 -7.54 28.08 6.30
C ILE A 231 -7.95 27.31 7.55
N ALA A 232 -7.28 27.58 8.67
CA ALA A 232 -7.65 26.98 9.94
C ALA A 232 -8.99 27.56 10.39
N ALA A 233 -9.96 26.69 10.65
CA ALA A 233 -11.24 27.12 11.19
C ALA A 233 -11.05 27.75 12.58
N PRO A 234 -11.83 28.78 12.96
CA PRO A 234 -11.77 29.40 14.28
C PRO A 234 -11.75 28.37 15.42
N ASP A 235 -12.56 27.33 15.33
CA ASP A 235 -12.67 26.26 16.34
C ASP A 235 -11.40 25.41 16.49
N LEU A 236 -10.53 25.36 15.47
CA LEU A 236 -9.24 24.67 15.55
C LEU A 236 -8.15 25.57 16.14
N MET A 237 -8.31 26.89 16.08
CA MET A 237 -7.28 27.86 16.45
C MET A 237 -6.77 27.69 17.89
N PRO A 238 -7.63 27.50 18.92
CA PRO A 238 -7.15 27.33 20.29
C PRO A 238 -6.20 26.14 20.44
N MET A 239 -6.53 25.00 19.84
CA MET A 239 -5.70 23.81 19.91
C MET A 239 -4.40 23.96 19.11
N LEU A 240 -4.46 24.58 17.93
CA LEU A 240 -3.30 24.83 17.08
C LEU A 240 -2.29 25.77 17.75
N ARG A 241 -2.77 26.86 18.34
CA ARG A 241 -1.95 27.81 19.10
C ARG A 241 -1.35 27.16 20.34
N LYS A 242 -2.16 26.44 21.13
CA LYS A 242 -1.69 25.68 22.31
C LYS A 242 -0.57 24.69 21.96
N ALA A 243 -0.68 23.98 20.83
CA ALA A 243 0.37 23.07 20.39
C ALA A 243 1.68 23.81 20.04
N LYS A 244 1.60 25.00 19.45
CA LYS A 244 2.73 25.85 19.08
C LYS A 244 3.41 26.47 20.30
N GLU A 245 2.62 27.02 21.22
CA GLU A 245 3.08 27.58 22.50
C GLU A 245 3.76 26.52 23.36
N ALA A 246 3.19 25.32 23.45
CA ALA A 246 3.78 24.18 24.15
C ALA A 246 4.93 23.50 23.38
N GLN A 247 5.39 24.09 22.26
CA GLN A 247 6.49 23.60 21.42
C GLN A 247 6.40 22.10 21.07
N ARG A 248 5.18 21.60 20.85
CA ARG A 248 4.96 20.19 20.54
C ARG A 248 5.48 19.86 19.15
N GLN A 249 5.99 18.64 18.99
CA GLN A 249 6.34 18.14 17.65
C GLN A 249 5.11 18.02 16.74
N ARG A 250 3.97 17.58 17.31
CA ARG A 250 2.71 17.38 16.59
C ARG A 250 1.57 18.15 17.24
N VAL A 251 0.59 18.50 16.41
CA VAL A 251 -0.62 19.20 16.87
C VAL A 251 -1.45 18.30 17.81
N LEU A 252 -1.71 17.07 17.37
CA LEU A 252 -2.60 16.13 18.05
C LEU A 252 -1.80 15.16 18.94
N VAL A 253 -2.17 15.10 20.21
CA VAL A 253 -1.55 14.22 21.22
C VAL A 253 -2.61 13.36 21.92
N ASN A 254 -2.18 12.25 22.50
CA ASN A 254 -3.05 11.36 23.27
C ASN A 254 -3.30 11.90 24.69
N SER A 255 -4.04 11.13 25.50
CA SER A 255 -4.34 11.46 26.89
C SER A 255 -3.11 11.67 27.77
N PHE A 256 -1.96 11.12 27.40
CA PHE A 256 -0.68 11.27 28.12
C PHE A 256 0.17 12.43 27.59
N GLY A 257 -0.35 13.22 26.64
CA GLY A 257 0.41 14.29 25.98
C GLY A 257 1.44 13.79 24.96
N GLN A 258 1.42 12.50 24.62
CA GLN A 258 2.36 11.88 23.69
C GLN A 258 1.78 11.80 22.26
N ASN A 259 2.66 11.62 21.28
CA ASN A 259 2.27 11.44 19.88
C ASN A 259 1.37 10.20 19.70
N TRP A 260 0.30 10.36 18.91
CA TRP A 260 -0.53 9.21 18.53
C TRP A 260 0.23 8.20 17.65
N THR A 261 0.04 6.93 17.96
CA THR A 261 0.22 5.83 17.01
C THR A 261 -1.11 5.54 16.31
N SER A 262 -1.07 5.01 15.08
CA SER A 262 -2.30 4.69 14.34
C SER A 262 -3.14 3.63 15.05
N SER A 263 -2.49 2.60 15.62
CA SER A 263 -3.14 1.53 16.38
C SER A 263 -3.69 2.04 17.72
N GLY A 264 -2.91 2.84 18.45
CA GLY A 264 -3.33 3.44 19.72
C GLY A 264 -4.58 4.30 19.54
N PHE A 265 -4.60 5.17 18.52
CA PHE A 265 -5.78 5.98 18.23
C PHE A 265 -7.00 5.13 17.89
N ARG A 266 -6.86 4.09 17.04
CA ARG A 266 -7.99 3.21 16.69
C ARG A 266 -8.54 2.47 17.91
N ALA A 267 -7.68 2.08 18.85
CA ALA A 267 -8.09 1.44 20.09
C ALA A 267 -8.89 2.41 20.97
N SER A 268 -8.36 3.62 21.20
CA SER A 268 -9.05 4.65 22.00
C SER A 268 -10.36 5.11 21.33
N TRP A 269 -10.36 5.33 20.02
CA TRP A 269 -11.55 5.68 19.25
C TRP A 269 -12.65 4.63 19.42
N ARG A 270 -12.33 3.34 19.28
CA ARG A 270 -13.32 2.27 19.43
C ARG A 270 -13.94 2.24 20.83
N LYS A 271 -13.11 2.38 21.87
CA LYS A 271 -13.58 2.45 23.26
C LYS A 271 -14.51 3.66 23.45
N GLU A 272 -14.14 4.80 22.89
CA GLU A 272 -14.93 6.02 23.00
C GLU A 272 -16.26 5.94 22.26
N MET A 273 -16.29 5.36 21.06
CA MET A 273 -17.54 5.17 20.32
C MET A 273 -18.47 4.20 21.05
N ALA A 274 -17.92 3.16 21.68
CA ALA A 274 -18.70 2.26 22.53
C ALA A 274 -19.28 2.98 23.75
N ARG A 275 -18.49 3.82 24.44
CA ARG A 275 -18.93 4.64 25.59
C ARG A 275 -20.05 5.60 25.20
N LEU A 276 -19.95 6.25 24.04
CA LEU A 276 -20.95 7.18 23.53
C LEU A 276 -22.17 6.48 22.89
N GLY A 277 -22.13 5.16 22.71
CA GLY A 277 -23.18 4.40 22.03
C GLY A 277 -23.28 4.67 20.52
N ILE A 278 -22.22 5.19 19.91
CA ILE A 278 -22.19 5.50 18.46
C ILE A 278 -21.83 4.24 17.68
N LYS A 279 -22.72 3.82 16.77
CA LYS A 279 -22.62 2.59 15.97
C LYS A 279 -22.87 2.86 14.48
N GLY A 280 -22.50 1.90 13.62
CA GLY A 280 -22.70 1.96 12.16
C GLY A 280 -21.66 2.77 11.39
N VAL A 281 -21.01 3.72 12.06
CA VAL A 281 -20.04 4.64 11.49
C VAL A 281 -18.63 4.39 12.02
N THR A 282 -17.63 4.82 11.24
CA THR A 282 -16.21 4.75 11.58
C THR A 282 -15.55 6.11 11.46
N PHE A 283 -14.35 6.25 12.02
CA PHE A 283 -13.55 7.47 11.88
C PHE A 283 -13.31 7.84 10.41
N HIS A 284 -13.14 6.84 9.52
CA HIS A 284 -12.90 7.11 8.11
C HIS A 284 -14.09 7.80 7.43
N ASP A 285 -15.31 7.48 7.88
CA ASP A 285 -16.54 8.00 7.31
C ASP A 285 -16.76 9.49 7.64
N LEU A 286 -16.05 10.04 8.64
CA LEU A 286 -16.04 11.49 8.92
C LEU A 286 -15.59 12.31 7.72
N ARG A 287 -14.67 11.78 6.90
CA ARG A 287 -14.19 12.46 5.70
C ARG A 287 -15.27 12.57 4.62
N GLY A 288 -16.03 11.49 4.39
CA GLY A 288 -17.19 11.51 3.48
C GLY A 288 -18.32 12.38 4.00
N THR A 289 -18.54 12.34 5.32
CA THR A 289 -19.48 13.23 6.02
C THR A 289 -19.12 14.69 5.77
N ALA A 290 -17.88 15.09 6.08
CA ALA A 290 -17.42 16.47 5.90
C ALA A 290 -17.50 16.97 4.45
N ILE A 291 -17.18 16.12 3.47
CA ILE A 291 -17.27 16.44 2.04
C ILE A 291 -18.72 16.72 1.62
N THR A 292 -19.61 15.78 1.92
CA THR A 292 -21.05 15.90 1.65
C THR A 292 -21.60 17.17 2.28
N PHE A 293 -21.20 17.35 3.52
CA PHE A 293 -21.65 18.41 4.37
C PHE A 293 -21.22 19.79 3.83
N ALA A 294 -19.95 19.97 3.51
CA ALA A 294 -19.43 21.20 2.92
C ALA A 294 -20.11 21.53 1.59
N TYR A 295 -20.38 20.51 0.76
CA TYR A 295 -21.09 20.71 -0.49
C TYR A 295 -22.50 21.27 -0.30
N ALA A 296 -23.22 20.81 0.72
CA ALA A 296 -24.56 21.31 1.00
C ALA A 296 -24.59 22.78 1.44
N HIS A 297 -23.52 23.29 2.09
CA HIS A 297 -23.55 24.59 2.78
C HIS A 297 -22.70 25.69 2.16
N LEU A 298 -21.77 25.33 1.28
CA LEU A 298 -21.04 26.35 0.55
C LEU A 298 -22.03 27.13 -0.31
N ASP A 299 -22.16 28.43 -0.06
CA ASP A 299 -22.96 29.32 -0.90
C ASP A 299 -22.16 29.70 -2.15
N ARG A 300 -22.03 28.73 -3.07
CA ARG A 300 -21.26 28.82 -4.31
C ARG A 300 -21.91 27.98 -5.42
N PRO A 301 -21.66 28.28 -6.70
CA PRO A 301 -22.08 27.42 -7.81
C PRO A 301 -21.51 26.00 -7.70
N HIS A 302 -22.23 25.02 -8.25
CA HIS A 302 -21.89 23.58 -8.19
C HIS A 302 -20.40 23.30 -8.46
N ASP A 303 -19.89 23.79 -9.60
CA ASP A 303 -18.53 23.52 -10.05
C ASP A 303 -17.47 24.12 -9.12
N GLU A 304 -17.75 25.29 -8.55
CA GLU A 304 -16.88 25.91 -7.55
C GLU A 304 -16.85 25.11 -6.25
N LYS A 305 -18.00 24.58 -5.80
CA LYS A 305 -18.05 23.70 -4.63
C LYS A 305 -17.21 22.45 -4.85
N ILE A 306 -17.41 21.77 -5.98
CA ILE A 306 -16.66 20.54 -6.32
C ILE A 306 -15.18 20.83 -6.39
N LYS A 307 -14.78 21.93 -7.06
CA LYS A 307 -13.38 22.35 -7.14
C LYS A 307 -12.77 22.56 -5.75
N LEU A 308 -13.39 23.41 -4.92
CA LEU A 308 -12.89 23.73 -3.59
C LEU A 308 -12.79 22.48 -2.69
N ILE A 309 -13.81 21.64 -2.68
CA ILE A 309 -13.84 20.40 -1.89
C ILE A 309 -12.78 19.41 -2.38
N SER A 310 -12.57 19.31 -3.70
CA SER A 310 -11.54 18.45 -4.28
C SER A 310 -10.14 18.91 -3.87
N GLU A 311 -9.90 20.23 -3.90
CA GLU A 311 -8.64 20.84 -3.47
C GLU A 311 -8.37 20.62 -1.98
N ILE A 312 -9.37 20.85 -1.12
CA ILE A 312 -9.28 20.66 0.33
C ILE A 312 -9.08 19.18 0.67
N SER A 313 -9.93 18.31 0.14
CA SER A 313 -9.87 16.89 0.47
C SER A 313 -8.71 16.17 -0.23
N GLY A 314 -8.20 16.68 -1.34
CA GLY A 314 -7.19 16.01 -2.18
C GLY A 314 -7.75 14.80 -2.93
N HIS A 315 -9.01 14.86 -3.34
CA HIS A 315 -9.62 13.92 -4.29
C HIS A 315 -9.53 14.47 -5.72
N SER A 316 -9.69 13.61 -6.73
CA SER A 316 -10.03 14.10 -8.06
C SER A 316 -11.47 14.66 -8.04
N ARG A 317 -11.83 15.47 -9.05
CA ARG A 317 -13.18 16.04 -9.14
C ARG A 317 -14.24 14.95 -9.23
N GLU A 318 -13.97 13.92 -10.04
CA GLU A 318 -14.86 12.78 -10.26
C GLU A 318 -15.07 11.97 -8.97
N ASP A 319 -14.00 11.78 -8.19
CA ASP A 319 -14.08 11.08 -6.91
C ASP A 319 -14.88 11.88 -5.87
N ALA A 320 -14.65 13.20 -5.79
CA ALA A 320 -15.42 14.07 -4.89
C ALA A 320 -16.89 14.11 -5.28
N GLU A 321 -17.19 14.26 -6.57
CA GLU A 321 -18.54 14.25 -7.09
C GLU A 321 -19.24 12.90 -6.87
N SER A 322 -18.52 11.78 -7.03
CA SER A 322 -19.04 10.44 -6.74
C SER A 322 -19.44 10.28 -5.27
N ILE A 323 -18.73 10.90 -4.33
CA ILE A 323 -19.11 10.91 -2.91
C ILE A 323 -20.37 11.75 -2.73
N ILE A 324 -20.39 12.96 -3.30
CA ILE A 324 -21.47 13.94 -3.10
C ILE A 324 -22.79 13.47 -3.71
N ARG A 325 -22.77 12.94 -4.95
CA ARG A 325 -23.97 12.44 -5.64
C ARG A 325 -24.67 11.32 -4.86
N LYS A 326 -23.93 10.55 -4.06
CA LYS A 326 -24.52 9.51 -3.21
C LYS A 326 -25.28 10.05 -2.00
N HIS A 327 -25.07 11.33 -1.64
CA HIS A 327 -25.55 11.93 -0.39
C HIS A 327 -26.29 13.26 -0.57
N TYR A 328 -26.79 13.52 -1.77
CA TYR A 328 -27.32 14.83 -2.20
C TYR A 328 -28.45 15.43 -1.34
N LEU A 329 -28.96 14.70 -0.33
CA LEU A 329 -30.12 15.06 0.50
C LEU A 329 -29.82 15.30 2.00
N ALA A 330 -28.60 15.09 2.51
CA ALA A 330 -28.35 14.96 3.96
C ALA A 330 -27.68 16.17 4.65
N GLY A 331 -27.74 17.37 4.06
CA GLY A 331 -26.90 18.50 4.43
C GLY A 331 -27.16 19.15 5.80
N GLN A 332 -28.27 19.88 5.93
CA GLN A 332 -28.37 21.06 6.81
C GLN A 332 -28.07 20.80 8.30
N GLU A 333 -28.51 19.67 8.83
CA GLU A 333 -28.50 19.40 10.27
C GLU A 333 -27.09 19.21 10.87
N VAL A 334 -26.07 18.86 10.06
CA VAL A 334 -24.74 18.47 10.53
C VAL A 334 -23.82 19.69 10.82
N ILE A 335 -23.97 20.87 10.19
CA ILE A 335 -23.20 22.09 10.59
C ILE A 335 -23.73 22.60 11.89
N ASP A 336 -25.06 22.64 12.01
CA ASP A 336 -25.66 23.13 13.23
C ASP A 336 -25.22 22.22 14.37
N ALA A 337 -25.04 20.92 14.10
CA ALA A 337 -24.43 20.01 15.04
C ALA A 337 -22.94 20.31 15.35
N ILE A 338 -22.13 20.55 14.33
CA ILE A 338 -20.71 20.91 14.51
C ILE A 338 -20.58 22.21 15.32
N GLY A 339 -21.38 23.23 15.01
CA GLY A 339 -21.39 24.53 15.66
C GLY A 339 -22.00 24.53 17.05
N ARG A 340 -23.12 23.82 17.28
CA ARG A 340 -23.73 23.66 18.60
C ARG A 340 -22.82 22.89 19.55
N GLY A 341 -22.20 21.81 19.06
CA GLY A 341 -21.25 21.00 19.84
C GLY A 341 -19.92 21.70 20.14
N THR A 342 -19.58 22.80 19.45
CA THR A 342 -18.37 23.60 19.70
C THR A 342 -18.59 24.84 20.53
N SER A 343 -19.85 25.28 20.71
CA SER A 343 -20.22 26.54 21.40
C SER A 343 -20.65 26.38 22.87
N ARG A 344 -20.72 25.16 23.40
CA ARG A 344 -21.01 24.94 24.83
C ARG A 344 -19.70 24.86 25.61
N GLU A 345 -19.50 25.87 26.46
CA GLU A 345 -18.38 26.08 27.40
C GLU A 345 -18.18 24.91 28.37
#